data_AF-A0A328Q612-F1
#
_entry.id   AF-A0A328Q612-F1
#
_cell.length_a   1.000
_cell.length_b   1.000
_cell.length_c   1.000
_cell.angle_alpha   90.00
_cell.angle_beta   90.00
_cell.angle_gamma   90.00
#
_symmetry.space_group_name_H-M   'P 1'
#
loop_
_entity.id
_entity.type
_entity.pdbx_description
1 polymer ?
#
loop_
_entity_poly.entity_id
_entity_poly.type
_entity_poly.pdbx_seq_one_letter_code
_entity_poly.pdbx_strand_id
1 'polypeptide(L)'
;MVYNILNEKIKKSEQIKNELIKKGVKNLNQKLKNDDYKIDNIIDKHSLSDTYHNLINSKDKIDSRFQSNYNKTYHSVDVELYKLNRKIDNKIRLVNKDYETKKEKIELKLKKNLL
;
A
#
# COMPACT_ATOMS: atom_id res chain seq x y z
N MET A 1 -30.51 -32.54 69.80
CA MET A 1 -30.61 -31.06 69.75
C MET A 1 -29.35 -30.40 69.18
N VAL A 2 -28.14 -30.78 69.63
CA VAL A 2 -26.85 -30.24 69.15
C VAL A 2 -26.62 -30.43 67.64
N TYR A 3 -27.01 -31.58 67.08
CA TYR A 3 -26.86 -31.91 65.66
C TYR A 3 -27.68 -30.98 64.72
N ASN A 4 -28.88 -30.56 65.14
CA ASN A 4 -29.71 -29.64 64.36
C ASN A 4 -29.13 -28.22 64.35
N ILE A 5 -28.57 -27.76 65.46
CA ILE A 5 -27.93 -26.43 65.56
C ILE A 5 -26.66 -26.39 64.69
N LEU A 6 -25.88 -27.47 64.63
CA LEU A 6 -24.73 -27.60 63.75
C LEU A 6 -25.13 -27.57 62.27
N ASN A 7 -26.16 -28.32 61.89
CA ASN A 7 -26.65 -28.34 60.50
C ASN A 7 -27.23 -26.99 60.06
N GLU A 8 -27.92 -26.25 60.95
CA GLU A 8 -28.39 -24.90 60.65
C GLU A 8 -27.24 -23.91 60.46
N LYS A 9 -26.17 -24.01 61.27
CA LYS A 9 -24.97 -23.18 61.09
C LYS A 9 -24.26 -23.48 59.78
N ILE A 10 -24.14 -24.75 59.39
CA ILE A 10 -23.54 -25.16 58.11
C ILE A 10 -24.36 -24.60 56.94
N LYS A 11 -25.69 -24.74 56.96
CA LYS A 11 -26.56 -24.18 55.91
C LYS A 11 -26.45 -22.67 55.79
N LYS A 12 -26.42 -21.94 56.90
CA LYS A 12 -26.22 -20.47 56.88
C LYS A 12 -24.86 -20.08 56.30
N SER A 13 -23.80 -20.82 56.65
CA SER A 13 -22.46 -20.59 56.09
C SER A 13 -22.43 -20.82 54.57
N GLU A 14 -23.06 -21.89 54.10
CA GLU A 14 -23.17 -22.18 52.66
C GLU A 14 -23.97 -21.10 51.91
N GLN A 15 -25.05 -20.59 52.51
CA GLN A 15 -25.83 -19.49 51.95
C GLN A 15 -24.98 -18.22 51.81
N ILE A 16 -24.24 -17.84 52.87
CA ILE A 16 -23.34 -16.67 52.85
C ILE A 16 -22.26 -16.83 51.79
N LYS A 17 -21.63 -18.02 51.70
CA LYS A 17 -20.62 -18.32 50.68
C LYS A 17 -21.17 -18.16 49.27
N ASN A 18 -22.37 -18.69 49.02
CA ASN A 18 -23.01 -18.59 47.70
C ASN A 18 -23.39 -17.15 47.33
N GLU A 19 -23.83 -16.34 48.29
CA GLU A 19 -24.07 -14.91 48.06
C GLU A 19 -22.80 -14.13 47.75
N LEU A 20 -21.70 -14.41 48.45
CA LEU A 20 -20.40 -13.80 48.19
C LEU A 20 -19.87 -14.17 46.80
N ILE A 21 -19.99 -15.44 46.40
CA ILE A 21 -19.62 -15.91 45.06
C ILE A 21 -20.49 -15.20 44.00
N LYS A 22 -21.81 -15.13 44.19
CA LYS A 22 -22.72 -14.42 43.26
C LYS A 22 -22.37 -12.95 43.13
N LYS A 23 -22.05 -12.27 44.25
CA LYS A 23 -21.59 -10.86 44.22
C LYS A 23 -20.24 -10.71 43.49
N GLY A 24 -19.30 -11.62 43.73
CA GLY A 24 -18.00 -11.65 43.04
C GLY A 24 -18.13 -11.81 41.53
N VAL A 25 -18.92 -12.80 41.09
CA VAL A 25 -19.20 -13.06 39.67
C VAL A 25 -19.93 -11.88 39.02
N LYS A 26 -20.91 -11.28 39.72
CA LYS A 26 -21.63 -10.11 39.21
C LYS A 26 -20.70 -8.91 39.02
N ASN A 27 -19.81 -8.64 39.98
CA ASN A 27 -18.83 -7.56 39.89
C ASN A 27 -17.81 -7.81 38.77
N LEU A 28 -17.33 -9.05 38.60
CA LEU A 28 -16.43 -9.41 37.50
C LEU A 28 -17.11 -9.23 36.14
N ASN A 29 -18.34 -9.71 35.98
CA ASN A 29 -19.09 -9.54 34.74
C ASN A 29 -19.39 -8.07 34.45
N GLN A 30 -19.62 -7.25 35.47
CA GLN A 30 -19.82 -5.81 35.31
C GLN A 30 -18.51 -5.11 34.89
N LYS A 31 -17.37 -5.51 35.46
CA LYS A 31 -16.05 -5.02 35.04
C LYS A 31 -15.70 -5.44 33.61
N LEU A 32 -15.97 -6.69 33.22
CA LEU A 32 -15.74 -7.17 31.85
C LEU A 32 -16.68 -6.51 30.82
N LYS A 33 -17.85 -6.05 31.25
CA LYS A 33 -18.77 -5.25 30.42
C LYS A 33 -18.36 -3.78 30.32
N ASN A 34 -17.44 -3.28 31.16
CA ASN A 34 -16.91 -1.94 30.98
C ASN A 34 -16.05 -1.94 29.72
N ASP A 35 -16.32 -0.97 28.85
CA ASP A 35 -15.70 -0.82 27.54
C ASP A 35 -14.17 -0.77 27.59
N ASP A 36 -13.55 -0.43 28.72
CA ASP A 36 -12.10 -0.44 28.91
C ASP A 36 -11.42 -1.81 28.68
N TYR A 37 -12.16 -2.91 28.81
CA TYR A 37 -11.64 -4.27 28.60
C TYR A 37 -12.02 -4.89 27.25
N LYS A 38 -12.74 -4.15 26.39
CA LYS A 38 -12.94 -4.59 25.00
C LYS A 38 -11.58 -4.57 24.30
N ILE A 39 -11.26 -5.66 23.61
CA ILE A 39 -10.01 -5.83 22.86
C ILE A 39 -9.79 -4.65 21.92
N ASP A 40 -10.85 -4.19 21.25
CA ASP A 40 -10.82 -3.04 20.34
C ASP A 40 -10.34 -1.76 21.05
N ASN A 41 -10.82 -1.49 22.27
CA ASN A 41 -10.41 -0.31 23.05
C ASN A 41 -9.00 -0.44 23.64
N ILE A 42 -8.51 -1.66 23.88
CA ILE A 42 -7.12 -1.91 24.30
C ILE A 42 -6.18 -1.67 23.12
N ILE A 43 -6.57 -2.05 21.91
CA ILE A 43 -5.82 -1.81 20.67
C ILE A 43 -5.78 -0.31 20.37
N ASP A 44 -6.90 0.40 20.48
CA ASP A 44 -6.97 1.86 20.27
C ASP A 44 -6.19 2.66 21.32
N LYS A 45 -6.06 2.17 22.56
CA LYS A 45 -5.28 2.84 23.62
C LYS A 45 -3.77 2.58 23.54
N HIS A 46 -3.31 1.64 22.72
CA HIS A 46 -1.89 1.32 22.58
C HIS A 46 -1.32 1.83 21.25
N SER A 47 -0.13 2.42 21.30
CA SER A 47 0.66 2.89 20.13
C SER A 47 1.03 1.78 19.13
N LEU A 48 0.60 0.54 19.36
CA LEU A 48 0.75 -0.58 18.43
C LEU A 48 -0.06 -0.35 17.15
N SER A 49 -1.27 0.21 17.27
CA SER A 49 -2.11 0.53 16.10
C SER A 49 -1.40 1.52 15.18
N ASP A 50 -0.89 2.63 15.73
CA ASP A 50 -0.09 3.61 14.99
C ASP A 50 1.17 2.99 14.40
N THR A 51 1.85 2.10 15.15
CA THR A 51 3.06 1.41 14.66
C THR A 51 2.72 0.50 13.48
N TYR A 52 1.61 -0.23 13.54
CA TYR A 52 1.16 -1.12 12.47
C TYR A 52 0.73 -0.34 11.22
N HIS A 53 -0.04 0.74 11.40
CA HIS A 53 -0.43 1.64 10.30
C HIS A 53 0.78 2.31 9.66
N ASN A 54 1.79 2.69 10.44
CA ASN A 54 3.03 3.27 9.91
C ASN A 54 3.84 2.27 9.08
N LEU A 55 3.90 1.00 9.49
CA LEU A 55 4.57 -0.06 8.73
C LEU A 55 3.89 -0.31 7.38
N ILE A 56 2.56 -0.42 7.36
CA ILE A 56 1.79 -0.59 6.11
C ILE A 56 2.00 0.62 5.18
N ASN A 57 1.84 1.83 5.69
CA ASN A 57 2.03 3.06 4.91
C ASN A 57 3.46 3.21 4.37
N SER A 58 4.47 2.71 5.09
CA SER A 58 5.86 2.76 4.62
C SER A 58 6.09 1.87 3.40
N LYS A 59 5.49 0.67 3.38
CA LYS A 59 5.57 -0.26 2.24
C LYS A 59 4.90 0.35 1.01
N ASP A 60 3.68 0.87 1.16
CA ASP A 60 2.94 1.48 0.05
C ASP A 60 3.66 2.73 -0.51
N LYS A 61 4.31 3.51 0.37
CA LYS A 61 5.15 4.65 -0.06
C LYS A 61 6.40 4.22 -0.80
N ILE A 62 7.03 3.11 -0.42
CA ILE A 62 8.19 2.55 -1.12
C ILE A 62 7.78 2.11 -2.52
N ASP A 63 6.66 1.37 -2.64
CA ASP A 63 6.15 0.89 -3.93
C ASP A 63 5.75 2.06 -4.84
N SER A 64 5.07 3.08 -4.31
CA SER A 64 4.71 4.28 -5.07
C SER A 64 5.93 5.08 -5.55
N ARG A 65 6.96 5.26 -4.69
CA ARG A 65 8.21 5.93 -5.07
C ARG A 65 8.97 5.15 -6.13
N PHE A 66 9.05 3.83 -5.99
CA PHE A 66 9.68 2.96 -6.97
C PHE A 66 8.98 3.06 -8.32
N GLN A 67 7.65 2.95 -8.34
CA GLN A 67 6.85 3.09 -9.56
C GLN A 67 7.02 4.47 -10.21
N SER A 68 7.02 5.54 -9.41
CA SER A 68 7.24 6.90 -9.92
C SER A 68 8.63 7.05 -10.56
N ASN A 69 9.67 6.54 -9.91
CA ASN A 69 11.04 6.60 -10.43
C ASN A 69 11.19 5.75 -11.70
N TYR A 70 10.60 4.55 -11.72
CA TYR A 70 10.56 3.68 -12.89
C TYR A 70 9.90 4.41 -14.08
N ASN A 71 8.71 4.97 -13.88
CA ASN A 71 7.99 5.71 -14.92
C ASN A 71 8.78 6.93 -15.44
N LYS A 72 9.45 7.67 -14.55
CA LYS A 72 10.33 8.81 -14.93
C LYS A 72 11.49 8.36 -15.82
N THR A 73 12.14 7.25 -15.47
CA THR A 73 13.25 6.71 -16.26
C THR A 73 12.79 6.27 -17.64
N TYR A 74 11.68 5.52 -17.74
CA TYR A 74 11.11 5.11 -19.02
C TYR A 74 10.74 6.31 -19.90
N HIS A 75 10.07 7.32 -19.31
CA HIS A 75 9.75 8.54 -20.03
C HIS A 75 11.00 9.26 -20.54
N SER A 76 12.07 9.32 -19.75
CA SER A 76 13.34 9.90 -20.18
C SER A 76 13.94 9.16 -21.38
N VAL A 77 13.91 7.82 -21.35
CA VAL A 77 14.37 6.97 -22.46
C VAL A 77 13.55 7.23 -23.72
N ASP A 78 12.21 7.28 -23.61
CA ASP A 78 11.33 7.57 -24.75
C ASP A 78 11.62 8.93 -25.39
N VAL A 79 11.86 9.96 -24.56
CA VAL A 79 12.22 11.30 -25.03
C VAL A 79 13.55 11.30 -25.76
N GLU A 80 14.55 10.55 -25.28
CA GLU A 80 15.84 10.41 -25.96
C GLU A 80 15.71 9.65 -27.29
N LEU A 81 14.95 8.56 -27.32
CA LEU A 81 14.65 7.81 -28.54
C LEU A 81 13.96 8.69 -29.57
N TYR A 82 12.98 9.49 -29.16
CA TYR A 82 12.30 10.45 -30.04
C TYR A 82 13.29 11.48 -30.62
N LYS A 83 14.17 12.05 -29.79
CA LYS A 83 15.20 13.00 -30.25
C LYS A 83 16.16 12.35 -31.26
N LEU A 84 16.56 11.10 -31.04
CA LEU A 84 17.43 10.36 -31.94
C LEU A 84 16.74 10.07 -33.28
N ASN A 85 15.50 9.59 -33.26
CA ASN A 85 14.71 9.36 -34.47
C ASN A 85 14.58 10.64 -35.30
N ARG A 86 14.26 11.77 -34.67
CA ARG A 86 14.18 13.07 -35.36
C ARG A 86 15.51 13.48 -36.00
N LYS A 87 16.66 13.18 -35.37
CA LYS A 87 17.98 13.43 -35.96
C LYS A 87 18.25 12.52 -37.16
N ILE A 88 17.87 11.25 -37.08
CA ILE A 88 18.00 10.28 -38.18
C ILE A 88 17.15 10.72 -39.36
N ASP A 89 15.88 11.05 -39.14
CA ASP A 89 14.96 11.51 -40.19
C ASP A 89 15.50 12.74 -40.92
N ASN A 90 16.02 13.71 -40.18
CA ASN A 90 16.64 14.90 -40.77
C ASN A 90 17.83 14.55 -41.66
N LYS A 91 18.69 13.62 -41.21
CA LYS A 91 19.83 13.15 -42.03
C LYS A 91 19.36 12.42 -43.28
N ILE A 92 18.36 11.55 -43.17
CA ILE A 92 17.78 10.83 -44.31
C ILE A 92 17.23 11.83 -45.34
N ARG A 93 16.50 12.85 -44.88
CA ARG A 93 15.97 13.90 -45.78
C ARG A 93 17.07 14.64 -46.53
N LEU A 94 18.19 14.96 -45.86
CA LEU A 94 19.34 15.61 -46.51
C LEU A 94 19.97 14.69 -47.56
N VAL A 95 20.22 13.43 -47.21
CA VAL A 95 20.79 12.45 -48.14
C VAL A 95 19.88 12.25 -49.37
N ASN A 96 18.57 12.12 -49.15
CA ASN A 96 17.61 11.97 -50.24
C ASN A 96 17.57 13.21 -51.14
N LYS A 97 17.63 14.41 -50.57
CA LYS A 97 17.71 15.65 -51.35
C LYS A 97 18.97 15.69 -52.22
N ASP A 98 20.12 15.32 -51.65
CA ASP A 98 21.38 15.28 -52.39
C ASP A 98 21.36 14.23 -53.50
N TYR A 99 20.75 13.07 -53.24
CA TYR A 99 20.54 12.03 -54.23
C TYR A 99 19.66 12.51 -55.39
N GLU A 100 18.47 13.05 -55.13
CA GLU A 100 17.56 13.54 -56.16
C GLU A 100 18.21 14.67 -56.98
N THR A 101 18.93 15.59 -56.32
CA THR A 101 19.66 16.66 -57.03
C THR A 101 20.72 16.09 -57.98
N LYS A 102 21.45 15.04 -57.57
CA LYS A 102 22.44 14.38 -58.43
C LYS A 102 21.76 13.64 -59.59
N LYS A 103 20.66 12.95 -59.32
CA LYS A 103 19.86 12.25 -60.32
C LYS A 103 19.34 13.21 -61.38
N GLU A 104 18.70 14.32 -60.98
CA GLU A 104 18.21 15.37 -61.89
C GLU A 104 19.34 15.93 -62.78
N LYS A 105 20.53 16.18 -62.20
CA LYS A 105 21.69 16.66 -62.97
C LYS A 105 22.14 15.65 -64.03
N ILE A 106 22.13 14.36 -63.71
CA ILE A 106 22.49 13.30 -64.66
C ILE A 106 21.42 13.19 -65.75
N GLU A 107 20.14 13.17 -65.38
CA GLU A 107 19.03 13.13 -66.34
C GLU A 107 19.05 14.32 -67.31
N LEU A 108 19.32 15.53 -66.81
CA LEU A 108 19.47 16.72 -67.64
C LEU A 108 20.65 16.62 -68.61
N LYS A 109 21.79 16.06 -68.17
CA LYS A 109 22.94 15.82 -69.05
C LYS A 109 22.61 14.79 -70.14
N LEU A 110 21.96 13.69 -69.78
CA LEU A 110 21.56 12.66 -70.74
C LEU A 110 20.59 13.22 -71.79
N LYS A 111 19.58 14.00 -71.36
CA LYS A 111 18.64 14.66 -72.28
C LYS A 111 19.32 15.65 -73.21
N LYS A 112 20.31 16.41 -72.72
CA LYS A 112 21.08 17.35 -73.56
C LYS A 112 22.01 16.66 -74.56
N ASN A 113 22.53 15.47 -74.25
CA ASN A 113 23.38 14.71 -75.15
C ASN A 113 22.59 13.90 -76.19
N LEU A 114 21.27 13.76 -76.02
CA LEU A 114 20.35 13.10 -76.95
C LEU A 114 19.72 14.07 -77.98
N LEU A 115 19.92 15.38 -77.80
CA LEU A 115 19.55 16.46 -78.72
C LEU A 115 20.79 16.93 -79.48
#